data_AF-A0A556BAR9-F1
#
_entry.id   AF-A0A556BAR9-F1
#
_cell.length_a   1.000
_cell.length_b   1.000
_cell.length_c   1.000
_cell.angle_alpha   90.00
_cell.angle_beta   90.00
_cell.angle_gamma   90.00
#
_symmetry.space_group_name_H-M   'P 1'
#
loop_
_entity.id
_entity.type
_entity.pdbx_description
1 polymer ?
#
loop_
_entity_poly.entity_id
_entity_poly.type
_entity_poly.pdbx_seq_one_letter_code
_entity_poly.pdbx_strand_id
1 'polypeptide(L)'
;MSKKISIEEMTQEMKEKFTISLEDAHKILLDHGVTKSTNTQVTMRWIRDGKIDALLIGKGRVETRKWLINKESLMEFVAFERLTLGDFKAMKEELEMLRAFKFEVEKKPKRATGTRQKKDAATNTSKEKKEVPTK
;
A
#
# COMPACT_ATOMS: atom_id res chain seq x y z
N MET A 1 -12.13 7.44 -20.97
CA MET A 1 -13.18 6.70 -21.69
C MET A 1 -13.49 5.42 -20.92
N SER A 2 -14.69 5.27 -20.37
CA SER A 2 -15.08 4.06 -19.61
C SER A 2 -15.34 2.89 -20.58
N LYS A 3 -14.58 1.80 -20.46
CA LYS A 3 -14.74 0.57 -21.26
C LYS A 3 -16.06 -0.09 -20.87
N LYS A 4 -16.89 -0.40 -21.87
CA LYS A 4 -18.19 -1.07 -21.72
C LYS A 4 -17.94 -2.56 -21.50
N ILE A 5 -18.56 -3.15 -20.49
CA ILE A 5 -18.53 -4.60 -20.26
C ILE A 5 -19.96 -4.97 -19.88
N SER A 6 -20.60 -5.85 -20.65
CA SER A 6 -21.91 -6.39 -20.25
C SER A 6 -21.74 -7.25 -18.99
N ILE A 7 -22.78 -7.40 -18.16
CA ILE A 7 -22.71 -8.26 -16.96
C ILE A 7 -22.31 -9.71 -17.32
N GLU A 8 -22.67 -10.14 -18.53
CA GLU A 8 -22.35 -11.44 -19.12
C GLU A 8 -20.87 -11.56 -19.54
N GLU A 9 -20.21 -10.44 -19.84
CA GLU A 9 -18.79 -10.35 -20.18
C GLU A 9 -17.88 -10.07 -18.98
N MET A 10 -18.44 -9.92 -17.77
CA MET A 10 -17.62 -9.71 -16.57
C MET A 10 -16.81 -10.96 -16.24
N THR A 11 -15.49 -10.81 -16.21
CA THR A 11 -14.60 -11.81 -15.64
C THR A 11 -14.89 -11.98 -14.14
N GLN A 12 -14.55 -13.14 -13.60
CA GLN A 12 -14.76 -13.45 -12.18
C GLN A 12 -14.08 -12.42 -11.26
N GLU A 13 -12.86 -12.00 -11.63
CA GLU A 13 -12.10 -10.95 -10.95
C GLU A 13 -12.83 -9.60 -10.89
N MET A 14 -13.57 -9.23 -11.94
CA MET A 14 -14.36 -7.99 -11.95
C MET A 14 -15.59 -8.10 -11.06
N LYS A 15 -16.21 -9.28 -10.98
CA LYS A 15 -17.36 -9.51 -10.08
C LYS A 15 -16.96 -9.43 -8.61
N GLU A 16 -15.74 -9.85 -8.28
CA GLU A 16 -15.19 -9.77 -6.92
C GLU A 16 -14.79 -8.34 -6.54
N LYS A 17 -14.28 -7.56 -7.50
CA LYS A 17 -13.81 -6.19 -7.26
C LYS A 17 -14.95 -5.15 -7.22
N PHE A 18 -15.96 -5.30 -8.07
CA PHE A 18 -17.07 -4.35 -8.20
C PHE A 18 -18.34 -4.88 -7.55
N THR A 19 -18.50 -4.58 -6.26
CA THR A 19 -19.53 -5.21 -5.41
C THR A 19 -20.59 -4.24 -4.89
N ILE A 20 -20.34 -2.93 -4.93
CA ILE A 20 -21.20 -1.94 -4.26
C ILE A 20 -22.15 -1.30 -5.28
N SER A 21 -23.43 -1.18 -4.93
CA SER A 21 -24.42 -0.45 -5.73
C SER A 21 -24.16 1.06 -5.69
N LEU A 22 -24.72 1.81 -6.65
CA LEU A 22 -24.62 3.27 -6.62
C LEU A 22 -25.23 3.87 -5.35
N GLU A 23 -26.38 3.35 -4.95
CA GLU A 23 -27.14 3.83 -3.81
C GLU A 23 -26.37 3.62 -2.50
N ASP A 24 -25.73 2.47 -2.34
CA ASP A 24 -24.95 2.18 -1.13
C ASP A 24 -23.64 2.96 -1.11
N ALA A 25 -22.98 3.12 -2.26
CA ALA A 25 -21.82 4.02 -2.34
C ALA A 25 -22.19 5.46 -1.99
N HIS A 26 -23.37 5.94 -2.41
CA HIS A 26 -23.84 7.27 -2.06
C HIS A 26 -24.11 7.42 -0.56
N LYS A 27 -24.70 6.41 0.09
CA LYS A 27 -24.86 6.39 1.55
C LYS A 27 -23.52 6.46 2.27
N ILE A 28 -22.52 5.68 1.84
CA ILE A 28 -21.17 5.74 2.41
C ILE A 28 -20.60 7.16 2.30
N LEU A 29 -20.75 7.81 1.15
CA LEU A 29 -20.26 9.18 0.95
C LEU A 29 -20.98 10.21 1.84
N LEU A 30 -22.27 10.00 2.13
CA LEU A 30 -23.03 10.80 3.09
C LEU A 30 -22.55 10.56 4.52
N ASP A 31 -22.44 9.30 4.94
CA ASP A 31 -22.04 8.90 6.29
C ASP A 31 -20.63 9.39 6.64
N HIS A 32 -19.73 9.38 5.66
CA HIS A 32 -18.37 9.90 5.83
C HIS A 32 -18.26 11.43 5.67
N GLY A 33 -19.35 12.12 5.37
CA GLY A 33 -19.41 13.58 5.26
C GLY A 33 -18.78 14.16 3.98
N VAL A 34 -18.53 13.32 2.96
CA VAL A 34 -17.94 13.75 1.68
C VAL A 34 -18.95 14.52 0.83
N THR A 35 -20.23 14.18 0.91
CA THR A 35 -21.34 14.92 0.31
C THR A 35 -22.39 15.28 1.35
N LYS A 36 -23.08 16.40 1.13
CA LYS A 36 -24.31 16.77 1.86
C LYS A 36 -25.57 16.62 0.99
N SER A 37 -25.39 16.37 -0.31
CA SER A 37 -26.49 16.20 -1.25
C SER A 37 -27.07 14.80 -1.11
N THR A 38 -28.39 14.71 -0.98
CA THR A 38 -29.17 13.46 -1.00
C THR A 38 -29.34 12.87 -2.40
N ASN A 39 -28.87 13.57 -3.43
CA ASN A 39 -29.01 13.16 -4.82
C ASN A 39 -27.79 12.33 -5.28
N THR A 40 -28.04 11.09 -5.68
CA THR A 40 -27.04 10.14 -6.19
C THR A 40 -26.34 10.61 -7.48
N GLN A 41 -26.90 11.61 -8.19
CA GLN A 41 -26.27 12.23 -9.36
C GLN A 41 -24.90 12.83 -9.06
N VAL A 42 -24.65 13.27 -7.82
CA VAL A 42 -23.33 13.76 -7.41
C VAL A 42 -22.31 12.63 -7.45
N THR A 43 -22.66 11.45 -6.94
CA THR A 43 -21.83 10.24 -7.01
C THR A 43 -21.63 9.78 -8.45
N MET A 44 -22.69 9.80 -9.28
CA MET A 44 -22.56 9.50 -10.72
C MET A 44 -21.63 10.47 -11.45
N ARG A 45 -21.54 11.74 -11.02
CA ARG A 45 -20.58 12.70 -11.59
C ARG A 45 -19.15 12.27 -11.28
N TRP A 46 -18.83 11.95 -10.03
CA TRP A 46 -17.49 11.49 -9.64
C TRP A 46 -17.05 10.21 -10.34
N ILE A 47 -17.97 9.27 -10.54
CA ILE A 47 -17.71 8.07 -11.34
C ILE A 47 -17.38 8.43 -12.80
N ARG A 48 -18.14 9.35 -13.42
CA ARG A 48 -17.87 9.80 -14.80
C ARG A 48 -16.56 10.57 -14.93
N ASP A 49 -16.22 11.35 -13.91
CA ASP A 49 -14.96 12.09 -13.82
C ASP A 49 -13.76 11.17 -13.56
N GLY A 50 -13.98 9.87 -13.34
CA GLY A 50 -12.93 8.88 -13.11
C GLY A 50 -12.31 8.96 -11.72
N LYS A 51 -12.96 9.63 -10.77
CA LYS A 51 -12.50 9.71 -9.37
C LYS A 51 -12.76 8.44 -8.58
N ILE A 52 -13.78 7.68 -8.99
CA ILE A 52 -14.20 6.43 -8.37
C ILE A 52 -14.32 5.39 -9.48
N ASP A 53 -13.64 4.26 -9.32
CA ASP A 53 -13.68 3.15 -10.27
C ASP A 53 -15.05 2.45 -10.21
N ALA A 54 -15.72 2.34 -11.36
CA ALA A 54 -17.05 1.74 -11.46
C ALA A 54 -17.34 1.14 -12.84
N LEU A 55 -18.20 0.13 -12.85
CA LEU A 55 -18.72 -0.55 -14.04
C LEU A 55 -20.19 -0.19 -14.28
N LEU A 56 -20.50 0.19 -15.52
CA LEU A 56 -21.86 0.43 -15.95
C LEU A 56 -22.52 -0.90 -16.33
N ILE A 57 -23.49 -1.34 -15.54
CA ILE A 57 -24.16 -2.64 -15.70
C ILE A 57 -25.54 -2.57 -16.35
N GLY A 58 -26.22 -1.41 -16.29
CA GLY A 58 -27.54 -1.22 -16.89
C GLY A 58 -27.65 0.09 -17.66
N LYS A 59 -28.10 0.03 -18.92
CA LYS A 59 -28.34 1.22 -19.75
C LYS A 59 -29.75 1.77 -19.54
N GLY A 60 -29.85 3.10 -19.53
CA GLY A 60 -31.09 3.86 -19.49
C GLY A 60 -30.82 5.36 -19.36
N ARG A 61 -31.86 6.14 -19.03
CA ARG A 61 -31.69 7.56 -18.66
C ARG A 61 -30.75 7.67 -17.47
N VAL A 62 -30.14 8.84 -17.27
CA VAL A 62 -29.11 9.03 -16.22
C VAL A 62 -29.60 8.50 -14.87
N GLU A 63 -30.85 8.74 -14.52
CA GLU A 63 -31.52 8.29 -13.29
C GLU A 63 -31.68 6.77 -13.17
N THR A 64 -31.74 6.03 -14.28
CA THR A 64 -32.02 4.59 -14.30
C THR A 64 -30.77 3.76 -14.58
N ARG A 65 -29.59 4.40 -14.68
CA ARG A 65 -28.32 3.69 -14.91
C ARG A 65 -27.89 2.97 -13.64
N LYS A 66 -27.64 1.68 -13.78
CA LYS A 66 -27.11 0.85 -12.71
C LYS A 66 -25.61 0.78 -12.82
N TRP A 67 -24.92 1.08 -11.72
CA TRP A 67 -23.46 1.02 -11.59
C TRP A 67 -23.08 0.03 -10.50
N LEU A 68 -21.98 -0.70 -10.72
CA LEU A 68 -21.27 -1.43 -9.68
C LEU A 68 -19.95 -0.72 -9.41
N ILE A 69 -19.66 -0.45 -8.16
CA ILE A 69 -18.55 0.40 -7.71
C ILE A 69 -17.53 -0.46 -6.98
N ASN A 70 -16.26 -0.16 -7.22
CA ASN A 70 -15.16 -0.76 -6.48
C ASN A 70 -15.08 -0.13 -5.09
N LYS A 71 -15.18 -0.97 -4.05
CA LYS A 71 -15.13 -0.54 -2.64
C LYS A 71 -13.82 0.14 -2.28
N GLU A 72 -12.69 -0.40 -2.72
CA GLU A 72 -11.37 0.14 -2.38
C GLU A 72 -11.21 1.55 -2.94
N SER A 73 -11.51 1.72 -4.23
CA SER A 73 -11.44 3.03 -4.89
C SER A 73 -12.39 4.05 -4.24
N LEU A 74 -13.59 3.63 -3.80
CA LEU A 74 -14.51 4.51 -3.07
C LEU A 74 -13.90 4.96 -1.73
N MET A 75 -13.30 4.04 -0.97
CA MET A 75 -12.71 4.37 0.32
C MET A 75 -11.46 5.24 0.20
N GLU A 76 -10.62 5.01 -0.83
CA GLU A 76 -9.49 5.89 -1.17
C GLU A 76 -9.98 7.30 -1.48
N PHE A 77 -11.05 7.43 -2.27
CA PHE A 77 -11.65 8.71 -2.59
C PHE A 77 -12.18 9.43 -1.33
N VAL A 78 -12.84 8.69 -0.42
CA VAL A 78 -13.29 9.22 0.88
C VAL A 78 -12.12 9.72 1.71
N ALA A 79 -11.03 8.95 1.80
CA ALA A 79 -9.84 9.34 2.55
C ALA A 79 -9.20 10.60 1.95
N PHE A 80 -9.12 10.69 0.63
CA PHE A 80 -8.59 11.84 -0.09
C PHE A 80 -9.40 13.12 0.17
N GLU A 81 -10.73 13.07 0.02
CA GLU A 81 -11.59 14.25 0.21
C GLU A 81 -11.63 14.71 1.68
N ARG A 82 -11.28 13.84 2.62
CA ARG A 82 -11.20 14.15 4.05
C ARG A 82 -9.80 14.55 4.53
N LEU A 83 -8.80 14.49 3.65
CA LEU A 83 -7.42 14.80 4.01
C LEU A 83 -7.32 16.28 4.42
N THR A 84 -6.85 16.53 5.63
CA THR A 84 -6.61 17.90 6.09
C THR A 84 -5.21 18.36 5.70
N LEU A 85 -4.99 19.68 5.71
CA LEU A 85 -3.65 20.25 5.55
C LEU A 85 -2.67 19.75 6.65
N GLY A 86 -3.18 19.40 7.83
CA GLY A 86 -2.39 18.81 8.90
C GLY A 86 -1.91 17.40 8.54
N ASP A 87 -2.82 16.56 8.04
CA ASP A 87 -2.49 15.20 7.60
C ASP A 87 -1.47 15.21 6.46
N PHE A 88 -1.62 16.16 5.52
CA PHE A 88 -0.67 16.34 4.43
C PHE A 88 0.73 16.72 4.94
N LYS A 89 0.83 17.61 5.93
CA LYS A 89 2.12 17.98 6.54
C LYS A 89 2.76 16.79 7.24
N ALA A 90 1.99 16.04 8.03
CA ALA A 90 2.48 14.85 8.73
C ALA A 90 2.99 13.79 7.75
N MET A 91 2.23 13.51 6.67
CA MET A 91 2.68 12.59 5.62
C MET A 91 3.97 13.06 4.93
N LYS A 92 4.12 14.37 4.71
CA LYS A 92 5.33 14.93 4.12
C LYS A 92 6.54 14.75 5.05
N GLU A 93 6.38 15.05 6.33
CA GLU A 93 7.44 14.88 7.34
C GLU A 93 7.84 13.41 7.49
N GLU A 94 6.87 12.49 7.54
CA GLU A 94 7.13 11.05 7.57
C GLU A 94 7.91 10.59 6.33
N LEU A 95 7.55 11.09 5.15
CA LEU A 95 8.22 10.76 3.90
C LEU A 95 9.66 11.31 3.86
N GLU A 96 9.91 12.48 4.44
CA GLU A 96 11.26 13.04 4.61
C GLU A 96 12.09 12.20 5.59
N MET A 97 11.50 11.76 6.72
CA MET A 97 12.16 10.85 7.66
C MET A 97 12.52 9.50 7.03
N LEU A 98 11.60 8.90 6.29
CA LEU A 98 11.85 7.62 5.59
C LEU A 98 12.96 7.75 4.54
N ARG A 99 13.01 8.87 3.81
CA ARG A 99 14.10 9.17 2.87
C ARG A 99 15.44 9.32 3.59
N ALA A 100 15.46 10.03 4.72
CA ALA A 100 16.67 10.18 5.53
C ALA A 100 17.15 8.84 6.11
N PHE A 101 16.22 8.01 6.61
CA PHE A 101 16.52 6.66 7.11
C PHE A 101 17.09 5.75 6.02
N LYS A 102 16.46 5.72 4.82
CA LYS A 102 16.96 4.95 3.68
C LYS A 102 18.39 5.36 3.33
N PHE A 103 18.67 6.65 3.33
CA PHE A 103 20.01 7.17 3.07
C PHE A 103 21.03 6.77 4.16
N GLU A 104 20.64 6.76 5.43
CA GLU A 104 21.51 6.31 6.52
C GLU A 104 21.80 4.81 6.47
N VAL A 105 20.82 3.99 6.10
CA VAL A 105 20.98 2.54 5.91
C VAL A 105 21.87 2.23 4.71
N GLU A 106 21.69 2.94 3.58
CA GLU A 106 22.54 2.78 2.38
C GLU A 106 23.97 3.30 2.58
N LYS A 107 24.17 4.32 3.43
CA LYS A 107 25.49 4.90 3.71
C LYS A 107 26.27 4.22 4.82
N LYS A 108 25.74 3.24 5.56
CA LYS A 108 26.57 2.44 6.46
C LYS A 108 27.45 1.55 5.57
N PRO A 109 28.77 1.84 5.41
CA PRO A 109 29.64 0.90 4.73
C PRO A 109 29.54 -0.41 5.51
N LYS A 110 29.37 -1.53 4.80
CA LYS A 110 29.64 -2.86 5.36
C LYS A 110 30.98 -2.71 6.07
N ARG A 111 30.99 -2.68 7.41
CA ARG A 111 32.23 -2.61 8.19
C ARG A 111 33.04 -3.78 7.67
N ALA A 112 34.10 -3.48 6.93
CA ALA A 112 35.01 -4.48 6.44
C ALA A 112 35.46 -5.25 7.68
N THR A 113 35.04 -6.50 7.79
CA THR A 113 35.61 -7.48 8.72
C THR A 113 37.03 -7.75 8.24
N GLY A 114 37.89 -6.76 8.46
CA GLY A 114 39.31 -6.80 8.23
C GLY A 114 40.00 -6.78 9.58
N THR A 115 39.96 -7.91 10.30
CA THR A 115 40.88 -8.14 11.41
C THR A 115 41.92 -9.13 10.95
N ARG A 116 43.06 -8.53 10.58
CA ARG A 116 44.40 -9.11 10.36
C ARG A 116 44.62 -10.45 11.06
N GLN A 117 45.12 -11.41 10.29
CA GLN A 117 45.99 -12.47 10.78
C GLN A 117 47.10 -11.86 11.67
N LYS A 118 47.19 -12.33 12.92
CA LYS A 118 48.44 -12.38 13.67
C LYS A 118 48.66 -13.81 14.11
N LYS A 119 49.62 -14.46 13.44
CA LYS A 119 50.42 -15.54 13.99
C LYS A 119 51.15 -15.02 15.24
N ASP A 120 50.90 -15.63 16.40
CA ASP A 120 51.85 -16.52 17.08
C ASP A 120 51.58 -16.61 18.60
N ALA A 121 51.73 -17.86 19.07
CA ALA A 121 52.01 -18.34 20.43
C ALA A 121 50.93 -18.23 21.53
N ALA A 122 50.34 -19.38 21.89
CA ALA A 122 50.61 -20.04 23.18
C ALA A 122 49.84 -21.37 23.36
N THR A 123 50.63 -22.44 23.52
CA THR A 123 50.46 -23.48 24.55
C THR A 123 49.25 -24.42 24.47
N ASN A 124 49.46 -25.59 23.85
CA ASN A 124 48.77 -26.82 24.25
C ASN A 124 49.74 -27.72 25.03
N THR A 125 49.42 -27.90 26.30
CA THR A 125 49.89 -28.94 27.21
C THR A 125 49.61 -30.33 26.62
N SER A 126 50.59 -31.22 26.64
CA SER A 126 50.44 -32.63 27.04
C SER A 126 51.79 -33.35 27.06
N LYS A 127 52.13 -33.90 28.24
CA LYS A 127 52.80 -35.18 28.57
C LYS A 127 53.91 -35.64 27.60
N GLU A 128 55.11 -35.98 28.05
CA GLU A 128 55.34 -37.17 28.87
C GLU A 128 56.80 -37.20 29.37
N LYS A 129 57.00 -37.61 30.63
CA LYS A 129 58.31 -37.88 31.24
C LYS A 129 58.88 -39.20 30.70
N LYS A 130 60.20 -39.25 30.52
CA LYS A 130 61.18 -40.37 30.72
C LYS A 130 62.32 -40.17 29.74
N GLU A 131 63.60 -40.38 30.02
CA GLU A 131 64.43 -40.72 31.17
C GLU A 131 65.86 -40.32 30.72
N VAL A 132 66.69 -39.85 31.65
CA VAL A 132 68.16 -39.64 31.50
C VAL A 132 68.85 -41.03 31.32
N PRO A 133 70.17 -41.21 31.09
CA PRO A 133 71.27 -40.26 30.84
C PRO A 133 72.36 -40.70 29.82
N THR A 134 73.21 -39.73 29.47
CA THR A 134 74.64 -39.76 29.09
C THR A 134 75.33 -41.09 28.71
N LYS A 135 76.08 -41.09 27.60
CA LYS A 135 77.48 -40.65 27.52
C LYS A 135 77.89 -40.40 26.08
#